data_AF-A0A660U1P7-F1
#
_entry.id   AF-A0A660U1P7-F1
#
_cell.length_a   1.000
_cell.length_b   1.000
_cell.length_c   1.000
_cell.angle_alpha   90.00
_cell.angle_beta   90.00
_cell.angle_gamma   90.00
#
_symmetry.space_group_name_H-M   'P 1'
#
loop_
_entity.id
_entity.type
_entity.pdbx_description
1 polymer ?
#
loop_
_entity_poly.entity_id
_entity_poly.type
_entity_poly.pdbx_seq_one_letter_code
_entity_poly.pdbx_strand_id
1 'polypeptide(L)'
;MKFLEINTIGGGGYYMNRLVENNQEIGKSYNPYVKGALGIDINITYNFNMNVSANYVNYLAVDSPTTALSFTGAINYRFGKNPAELGYDRSIEIDEVEIKPLFSALYKYYETTPAGTIRISNISKNKEVTKLKASVMVKDFMDYPTASEVVESLKPGESVTIELHMLFSNKVLSVTEDTPLSANVKVDYVVSDREFSKESNVTFQLYNRNALTWDDDRKLASFITPKDPPVKVFARTVIQQYQNERINVLNQNLQAAIEIFDALGAYGMTYVIDPKTPFTELSATKDAVDYVQYPRETLRFKTGDCDDLTALYCSLLENIGISTALITIPGHIFMMFDTGVSKYDYREVTEDRGMIIEKNDTVWIPVEITMPGEPFIRAWQEAAKEYNSAVKKGDKIGIYPAAEAWGLYVPVTLEEFGWEPEVPGKTVIASLYDRDIEYLVGREMNQKIAEVKKELEKNPNNPKLYNRLGIIYARYGEYDRAIENLSRAVEMNNRYVAAYNNLGNVYYLLTEYERALEKYSNALKYNKNPLIMINIAKTYYKLGDFNKATEYYNSACRKNKRYEKKYAYLGQAAATGEVRASEAAKIDVAVEWDYE
;
A
#
# COMPACT_ATOMS: atom_id res chain seq x y z
N MET A 1 10.49 -57.32 25.49
CA MET A 1 10.38 -58.62 26.20
C MET A 1 10.26 -59.72 25.16
N LYS A 2 10.77 -60.93 25.42
CA LYS A 2 10.69 -62.07 24.48
C LYS A 2 9.43 -62.89 24.78
N PHE A 3 8.68 -63.24 23.74
CA PHE A 3 7.67 -64.28 23.78
C PHE A 3 8.21 -65.50 23.03
N LEU A 4 8.27 -66.65 23.70
CA LEU A 4 8.42 -67.96 23.11
C LEU A 4 7.01 -68.54 23.01
N GLU A 5 6.60 -68.95 21.81
CA GLU A 5 5.28 -69.53 21.60
C GLU A 5 5.44 -70.94 21.01
N ILE A 6 4.74 -71.91 21.61
CA ILE A 6 4.72 -73.30 21.16
C ILE A 6 3.31 -73.57 20.66
N ASN A 7 3.19 -73.76 19.36
CA ASN A 7 1.90 -73.84 18.68
C ASN A 7 1.66 -75.27 18.17
N THR A 8 0.50 -75.82 18.53
CA THR A 8 0.00 -77.11 18.06
C THR A 8 -1.25 -76.88 17.21
N ILE A 9 -1.21 -77.33 15.96
CA ILE A 9 -2.36 -77.23 15.05
C ILE A 9 -2.77 -78.64 14.65
N GLY A 10 -3.89 -79.09 15.21
CA GLY A 10 -4.62 -80.28 14.77
C GLY A 10 -5.74 -79.88 13.83
N GLY A 11 -5.92 -80.62 12.73
CA GLY A 11 -7.04 -80.39 11.82
C GLY A 11 -7.26 -81.55 10.87
N GLY A 12 -8.45 -81.60 10.27
CA GLY A 12 -8.79 -82.57 9.24
C GLY A 12 -9.66 -81.93 8.17
N GLY A 13 -9.77 -82.59 7.03
CA GLY A 13 -10.59 -82.13 5.91
C GLY A 13 -10.66 -83.16 4.81
N TYR A 14 -11.28 -82.80 3.69
CA TYR A 14 -11.33 -83.62 2.49
C TYR A 14 -10.47 -82.97 1.41
N TYR A 15 -9.65 -83.77 0.72
CA TYR A 15 -8.86 -83.32 -0.41
C TYR A 15 -9.40 -83.94 -1.70
N MET A 16 -9.70 -83.11 -2.69
CA MET A 16 -10.10 -83.54 -4.03
C MET A 16 -8.87 -83.67 -4.92
N ASN A 17 -8.59 -84.89 -5.39
CA ASN A 17 -7.61 -85.13 -6.44
C ASN A 17 -8.29 -85.38 -7.79
N ARG A 18 -7.72 -84.79 -8.83
CA ARG A 18 -8.08 -85.01 -10.23
C ARG A 18 -7.13 -86.07 -10.80
N LEU A 19 -7.65 -87.25 -11.12
CA LEU A 19 -6.84 -88.31 -11.74
C LEU A 19 -6.79 -88.05 -13.24
N VAL A 20 -5.58 -87.88 -13.77
CA VAL A 20 -5.32 -87.55 -15.17
C VAL A 20 -4.33 -88.56 -15.72
N GLU A 21 -4.70 -89.23 -16.82
CA GLU A 21 -3.84 -90.15 -17.55
C GLU A 21 -3.86 -89.74 -19.03
N ASN A 22 -2.69 -89.71 -19.67
CA ASN A 22 -2.54 -89.23 -21.05
C ASN A 22 -3.22 -87.87 -21.34
N ASN A 23 -3.11 -86.92 -20.39
CA ASN A 23 -3.74 -85.59 -20.43
C ASN A 23 -5.29 -85.57 -20.51
N GLN A 24 -5.97 -86.69 -20.25
CA GLN A 24 -7.43 -86.71 -20.04
C GLN A 24 -7.77 -87.03 -18.59
N GLU A 25 -8.78 -86.34 -18.03
CA GLU A 25 -9.30 -86.65 -16.70
C GLU A 25 -10.05 -87.98 -16.72
N ILE A 26 -9.53 -88.96 -16.01
CA ILE A 26 -10.10 -90.31 -15.90
C ILE A 26 -10.90 -90.52 -14.60
N GLY A 27 -10.85 -89.58 -13.65
CA GLY A 27 -11.69 -89.62 -12.46
C GLY A 27 -11.38 -88.54 -11.42
N LYS A 28 -12.21 -88.49 -10.37
CA LYS A 28 -11.99 -87.67 -9.16
C LYS A 28 -12.01 -88.54 -7.92
N SER A 29 -11.09 -88.29 -7.00
CA SER A 29 -11.00 -88.99 -5.72
C SER A 29 -11.15 -87.99 -4.57
N TYR A 30 -11.97 -88.34 -3.58
CA TYR A 30 -12.27 -87.53 -2.39
C TYR A 30 -11.75 -88.26 -1.17
N ASN A 31 -10.54 -87.94 -0.72
CA ASN A 31 -9.94 -88.63 0.42
C ASN A 31 -9.99 -87.72 1.67
N PRO A 32 -10.51 -88.20 2.81
CA PRO A 32 -10.31 -87.52 4.07
C PRO A 32 -8.82 -87.52 4.42
N TYR A 33 -8.36 -86.47 5.08
CA TYR A 33 -7.00 -86.41 5.62
C TYR A 33 -7.02 -85.85 7.03
N VAL A 34 -6.05 -86.28 7.82
CA VAL A 34 -5.76 -85.74 9.14
C VAL A 34 -4.36 -85.15 9.10
N LYS A 35 -4.21 -83.94 9.64
CA LYS A 35 -2.93 -83.25 9.80
C LYS A 35 -2.66 -82.90 11.25
N GLY A 36 -1.41 -83.10 11.65
CA GLY A 36 -0.86 -82.61 12.92
C GLY A 36 0.40 -81.81 12.64
N ALA A 37 0.48 -80.60 13.21
CA ALA A 37 1.64 -79.73 13.13
C ALA A 37 2.13 -79.35 14.53
N LEU A 38 3.45 -79.40 14.70
CA LEU A 38 4.17 -78.90 15.86
C LEU A 38 5.12 -77.79 15.39
N GLY A 39 4.94 -76.58 15.92
CA GLY A 39 5.74 -75.41 15.59
C GLY A 39 6.30 -74.73 16.84
N ILE A 40 7.50 -74.18 16.70
CA ILE A 40 8.14 -73.31 17.70
C ILE A 40 8.42 -71.96 17.02
N ASP A 41 7.89 -70.90 17.62
CA ASP A 41 8.07 -69.51 17.17
C ASP A 41 8.91 -68.72 18.19
N ILE A 42 9.99 -68.11 17.70
CA ILE A 42 10.93 -67.33 18.52
C ILE A 42 11.05 -65.91 17.97
N ASN A 43 10.30 -64.98 18.56
CA ASN A 43 10.32 -63.57 18.21
C ASN A 43 11.34 -62.77 19.05
N ILE A 44 12.25 -62.06 18.38
CA ILE A 44 13.23 -61.15 19.01
C ILE A 44 13.24 -59.80 18.30
N THR A 45 13.11 -58.71 19.07
CA THR A 45 12.99 -57.34 18.54
C THR A 45 14.25 -56.84 17.81
N TYR A 46 14.05 -55.85 16.94
CA TYR A 46 15.02 -55.32 15.98
C TYR A 46 15.63 -56.38 15.02
N ASN A 47 14.75 -57.32 14.62
CA ASN A 47 14.86 -58.31 13.54
C ASN A 47 15.82 -59.47 13.79
N PHE A 48 15.33 -60.41 14.60
CA PHE A 48 15.56 -61.82 14.36
C PHE A 48 14.22 -62.57 14.53
N ASN A 49 13.81 -63.31 13.50
CA ASN A 49 12.64 -64.17 13.54
C ASN A 49 12.99 -65.55 12.99
N MET A 50 12.69 -66.59 13.78
CA MET A 50 12.96 -67.98 13.42
C MET A 50 11.71 -68.81 13.70
N ASN A 51 11.14 -69.39 12.64
CA ASN A 51 10.06 -70.36 12.72
C ASN A 51 10.61 -71.71 12.26
N VAL A 52 10.37 -72.75 13.07
CA VAL A 52 10.63 -74.14 12.72
C VAL A 52 9.35 -74.92 12.97
N SER A 53 8.81 -75.55 11.92
CA SER A 53 7.64 -76.42 12.04
C SER A 53 7.84 -77.75 11.33
N ALA A 54 7.35 -78.80 11.99
CA ALA A 54 7.22 -80.14 11.43
C ALA A 54 5.74 -80.44 11.20
N ASN A 55 5.37 -80.72 9.95
CA ASN A 55 4.00 -80.93 9.52
C ASN A 55 3.86 -82.37 9.02
N TYR A 56 2.96 -83.13 9.65
CA TYR A 56 2.62 -84.48 9.25
C TYR A 56 1.18 -84.51 8.73
N VAL A 57 1.00 -84.99 7.50
CA VAL A 57 -0.31 -85.18 6.88
C VAL A 57 -0.45 -86.63 6.44
N ASN A 58 -1.54 -87.28 6.86
CA ASN A 58 -1.91 -88.61 6.40
C ASN A 58 -3.20 -88.50 5.57
N TYR A 59 -3.10 -88.84 4.29
CA TYR A 59 -4.23 -88.92 3.38
C TYR A 59 -4.80 -90.33 3.43
N LEU A 60 -5.99 -90.47 4.00
CA LEU A 60 -6.67 -91.74 4.30
C LEU A 60 -7.38 -92.28 3.05
N ALA A 61 -6.63 -92.45 1.97
CA ALA A 61 -7.11 -93.05 0.73
C ALA A 61 -7.26 -94.58 0.90
N VAL A 62 -8.39 -95.12 0.44
CA VAL A 62 -8.79 -96.53 0.69
C VAL A 62 -7.79 -97.55 0.13
N ASP A 63 -7.26 -97.30 -1.07
CA ASP A 63 -6.45 -98.28 -1.81
C ASP A 63 -4.92 -98.01 -1.78
N SER A 64 -4.49 -96.84 -1.28
CA SER A 64 -3.07 -96.46 -1.15
C SER A 64 -2.90 -95.24 -0.22
N PRO A 65 -2.95 -95.41 1.11
CA PRO A 65 -2.79 -94.30 2.05
C PRO A 65 -1.41 -93.65 1.90
N THR A 66 -1.39 -92.34 1.67
CA THR A 66 -0.15 -91.61 1.39
C THR A 66 0.18 -90.69 2.56
N THR A 67 1.41 -90.78 3.07
CA THR A 67 1.90 -89.89 4.12
C THR A 67 2.86 -88.86 3.54
N ALA A 68 2.70 -87.61 3.97
CA ALA A 68 3.62 -86.53 3.70
C ALA A 68 4.16 -86.00 5.04
N LEU A 69 5.48 -86.02 5.18
CA LEU A 69 6.18 -85.32 6.25
C LEU A 69 6.94 -84.15 5.61
N SER A 70 6.64 -82.93 6.02
CA SER A 70 7.33 -81.73 5.56
C SER A 70 7.90 -80.94 6.73
N PHE A 71 9.14 -80.51 6.55
CA PHE A 71 9.84 -79.62 7.47
C PHE A 71 9.95 -78.25 6.81
N THR A 72 9.40 -77.23 7.46
CA THR A 72 9.49 -75.85 7.01
C THR A 72 10.33 -75.07 8.01
N GLY A 73 11.49 -74.59 7.56
CA GLY A 73 12.36 -73.70 8.32
C GLY A 73 12.45 -72.35 7.62
N ALA A 74 12.16 -71.27 8.36
CA ALA A 74 12.31 -69.90 7.87
C ALA A 74 13.17 -69.09 8.85
N ILE A 75 14.19 -68.41 8.33
CA ILE A 75 15.12 -67.57 9.09
C ILE A 75 15.06 -66.16 8.49
N ASN A 76 14.71 -65.16 9.30
CA ASN A 76 14.60 -63.76 8.87
C ASN A 76 15.41 -62.80 9.76
N TYR A 77 16.11 -61.86 9.09
CA TYR A 77 17.15 -60.95 9.59
C TYR A 77 17.36 -59.86 8.51
N ARG A 78 17.68 -58.58 8.73
CA ARG A 78 17.97 -57.73 9.91
C ARG A 78 17.13 -56.43 9.77
N PHE A 79 17.00 -55.59 10.81
CA PHE A 79 16.50 -54.21 10.67
C PHE A 79 17.69 -53.25 10.67
N GLY A 80 17.82 -52.46 9.60
CA GLY A 80 18.48 -51.15 9.59
C GLY A 80 19.97 -51.04 9.90
N LYS A 81 20.49 -49.83 9.69
CA LYS A 81 21.74 -49.32 10.28
C LYS A 81 21.59 -49.12 11.78
N ASN A 82 22.70 -48.94 12.49
CA ASN A 82 22.71 -48.60 13.92
C ASN A 82 21.93 -47.28 14.14
N PRO A 83 21.13 -47.10 15.21
CA PRO A 83 20.55 -45.79 15.53
C PRO A 83 21.58 -44.65 15.59
N ALA A 84 22.82 -44.94 16.01
CA ALA A 84 23.93 -43.98 15.99
C ALA A 84 24.44 -43.61 14.57
N GLU A 85 24.06 -44.36 13.53
CA GLU A 85 24.33 -44.15 12.10
C GLU A 85 23.09 -43.61 11.33
N LEU A 86 21.94 -43.47 11.99
CA LEU A 86 20.65 -43.12 11.35
C LEU A 86 20.32 -41.63 11.39
N GLY A 87 21.24 -40.76 11.85
CA GLY A 87 20.99 -39.32 11.95
C GLY A 87 19.90 -38.93 12.97
N TYR A 88 19.44 -39.86 13.80
CA TYR A 88 18.46 -39.62 14.86
C TYR A 88 19.15 -39.49 16.21
N ASP A 89 19.39 -38.25 16.64
CA ASP A 89 19.68 -37.95 18.03
C ASP A 89 18.38 -37.60 18.80
N ARG A 90 18.40 -37.81 20.11
CA ARG A 90 17.27 -37.55 21.02
C ARG A 90 17.65 -36.59 22.15
N SER A 91 18.67 -35.74 21.94
CA SER A 91 19.08 -34.75 22.94
C SER A 91 18.13 -33.57 22.99
N ILE A 92 17.33 -33.32 21.93
CA ILE A 92 16.29 -32.27 21.94
C ILE A 92 14.85 -32.80 21.87
N GLU A 93 13.99 -32.17 22.66
CA GLU A 93 12.54 -32.19 22.55
C GLU A 93 12.07 -30.88 21.92
N ILE A 94 11.08 -30.95 21.03
CA ILE A 94 10.38 -29.75 20.55
C ILE A 94 9.12 -29.74 21.40
N ASP A 95 9.07 -28.86 22.39
CA ASP A 95 8.03 -28.85 23.41
C ASP A 95 6.72 -28.29 22.81
N GLU A 96 6.86 -27.24 22.00
CA GLU A 96 5.76 -26.46 21.46
C GLU A 96 6.21 -25.74 20.18
N VAL A 97 5.32 -25.68 19.19
CA VAL A 97 5.46 -24.86 17.98
C VAL A 97 4.16 -24.11 17.80
N GLU A 98 4.21 -22.79 17.94
CA GLU A 98 3.05 -21.92 17.76
C GLU A 98 3.30 -20.99 16.59
N ILE A 99 2.39 -20.97 15.62
CA ILE A 99 2.31 -19.94 14.58
C ILE A 99 0.95 -19.28 14.74
N LYS A 100 0.94 -17.96 14.88
CA LYS A 100 -0.30 -17.19 15.04
C LYS A 100 -1.08 -17.20 13.72
N PRO A 101 -2.40 -16.94 13.73
CA PRO A 101 -3.11 -16.62 12.51
C PRO A 101 -2.42 -15.46 11.78
N LEU A 102 -2.14 -15.64 10.49
CA LEU A 102 -1.39 -14.68 9.67
C LEU A 102 -2.30 -14.05 8.62
N PHE A 103 -1.96 -12.83 8.18
CA PHE A 103 -2.70 -12.08 7.17
C PHE A 103 -1.85 -11.95 5.91
N SER A 104 -2.41 -12.35 4.76
CA SER A 104 -1.69 -12.32 3.49
C SER A 104 -1.24 -10.89 3.10
N ALA A 105 -2.02 -9.86 3.45
CA ALA A 105 -1.65 -8.45 3.27
C ALA A 105 -0.42 -8.01 4.09
N LEU A 106 -0.11 -8.71 5.20
CA LEU A 106 0.98 -8.39 6.12
C LEU A 106 2.24 -9.24 5.88
N TYR A 107 2.35 -9.93 4.74
CA TYR A 107 3.42 -10.90 4.49
C TYR A 107 4.86 -10.37 4.66
N LYS A 108 5.08 -9.07 4.43
CA LYS A 108 6.38 -8.38 4.65
C LYS A 108 6.66 -8.04 6.11
N TYR A 109 5.61 -7.84 6.92
CA TYR A 109 5.76 -7.58 8.36
C TYR A 109 6.35 -8.80 9.08
N TYR A 110 6.06 -10.01 8.60
CA TYR A 110 6.60 -11.27 9.14
C TYR A 110 8.08 -11.52 8.81
N GLU A 111 8.71 -10.69 7.98
CA GLU A 111 10.17 -10.70 7.75
C GLU A 111 10.93 -10.12 8.94
N THR A 112 10.40 -9.05 9.55
CA THR A 112 11.05 -8.34 10.67
C THR A 112 10.40 -8.62 12.03
N THR A 113 9.12 -9.00 12.05
CA THR A 113 8.37 -9.35 13.26
C THR A 113 8.07 -10.84 13.33
N PRO A 114 8.25 -11.52 14.48
CA PRO A 114 7.97 -12.95 14.60
C PRO A 114 6.50 -13.30 14.27
N ALA A 115 6.31 -14.24 13.35
CA ALA A 115 5.02 -14.85 13.02
C ALA A 115 4.62 -15.97 14.01
N GLY A 116 5.61 -16.52 14.73
CA GLY A 116 5.42 -17.59 15.70
C GLY A 116 6.61 -17.77 16.63
N THR A 117 6.56 -18.82 17.45
CA THR A 117 7.69 -19.26 18.27
C THR A 117 7.82 -20.79 18.27
N ILE A 118 9.03 -21.27 18.53
CA ILE A 118 9.29 -22.68 18.84
C ILE A 118 10.02 -22.77 20.18
N ARG A 119 9.53 -23.65 21.05
CA ARG A 119 10.17 -23.96 22.33
C ARG A 119 10.85 -25.31 22.25
N ILE A 120 12.12 -25.36 22.65
CA ILE A 120 13.01 -26.51 22.49
C ILE A 120 13.73 -26.77 23.82
N SER A 121 13.72 -28.01 24.28
CA SER A 121 14.39 -28.43 25.52
C SER A 121 15.49 -29.44 25.25
N ASN A 122 16.66 -29.28 25.89
CA ASN A 122 17.69 -30.31 25.89
C ASN A 122 17.37 -31.39 26.93
N ILE A 123 16.76 -32.48 26.48
CA ILE A 123 16.36 -33.64 27.30
C ILE A 123 17.49 -34.67 27.48
N SER A 124 18.71 -34.38 27.03
CA SER A 124 19.85 -35.26 27.26
C SER A 124 20.26 -35.26 28.74
N LYS A 125 20.95 -36.31 29.19
CA LYS A 125 21.43 -36.42 30.57
C LYS A 125 22.76 -35.69 30.83
N ASN A 126 23.58 -35.53 29.80
CA ASN A 126 24.98 -35.11 29.94
C ASN A 126 25.61 -34.57 28.65
N LYS A 127 24.81 -34.23 27.63
CA LYS A 127 25.32 -33.70 26.36
C LYS A 127 24.88 -32.25 26.19
N GLU A 128 25.82 -31.38 25.92
CA GLU A 128 25.51 -30.04 25.44
C GLU A 128 25.03 -30.11 23.99
N VAL A 129 23.99 -29.35 23.67
CA VAL A 129 23.50 -29.14 22.30
C VAL A 129 24.02 -27.79 21.86
N THR A 130 24.67 -27.70 20.70
CA THR A 130 25.29 -26.46 20.22
C THR A 130 24.85 -26.11 18.81
N LYS A 131 25.06 -24.84 18.42
CA LYS A 131 24.68 -24.28 17.11
C LYS A 131 23.23 -24.59 16.71
N LEU A 132 22.33 -24.51 17.68
CA LEU A 132 20.94 -24.86 17.48
C LEU A 132 20.23 -23.75 16.70
N LYS A 133 19.49 -24.13 15.67
CA LYS A 133 18.90 -23.21 14.70
C LYS A 133 17.56 -23.74 14.22
N ALA A 134 16.51 -22.95 14.37
CA ALA A 134 15.22 -23.24 13.77
C ALA A 134 15.15 -22.71 12.33
N SER A 135 14.35 -23.34 11.49
CA SER A 135 14.01 -22.87 10.16
C SER A 135 12.58 -23.23 9.81
N VAL A 136 11.88 -22.35 9.11
CA VAL A 136 10.46 -22.50 8.77
C VAL A 136 10.26 -22.45 7.26
N MET A 137 9.46 -23.36 6.74
CA MET A 137 9.08 -23.42 5.34
C MET A 137 7.57 -23.62 5.20
N VAL A 138 6.89 -22.64 4.62
CA VAL A 138 5.51 -22.77 4.14
C VAL A 138 5.56 -23.07 2.64
N LYS A 139 5.13 -24.28 2.27
CA LYS A 139 5.19 -24.78 0.89
C LYS A 139 4.43 -23.85 -0.06
N ASP A 140 4.93 -23.74 -1.30
CA ASP A 140 4.37 -22.97 -2.42
C ASP A 140 4.38 -21.43 -2.25
N PHE A 141 4.34 -20.92 -1.01
CA PHE A 141 4.35 -19.49 -0.69
C PHE A 141 5.73 -18.91 -0.33
N MET A 142 6.66 -19.73 0.16
CA MET A 142 8.06 -19.35 0.41
C MET A 142 8.97 -19.99 -0.66
N ASP A 143 10.00 -19.25 -1.10
CA ASP A 143 10.97 -19.78 -2.06
C ASP A 143 12.14 -20.53 -1.38
N TYR A 144 12.46 -20.16 -0.13
CA TYR A 144 13.47 -20.80 0.72
C TYR A 144 13.03 -20.80 2.20
N PRO A 145 13.48 -21.76 3.03
CA PRO A 145 13.19 -21.75 4.47
C PRO A 145 13.78 -20.51 5.15
N THR A 146 12.98 -19.82 5.97
CA THR A 146 13.47 -18.71 6.80
C THR A 146 14.14 -19.25 8.04
N ALA A 147 15.34 -18.77 8.33
CA ALA A 147 16.18 -19.22 9.42
C ALA A 147 16.07 -18.30 10.65
N SER A 148 16.03 -18.88 11.85
CA SER A 148 16.22 -18.12 13.09
C SER A 148 17.68 -17.71 13.29
N GLU A 149 17.91 -16.85 14.29
CA GLU A 149 19.22 -16.70 14.92
C GLU A 149 19.71 -18.05 15.49
N VAL A 150 21.04 -18.16 15.66
CA VAL A 150 21.69 -19.36 16.17
C VAL A 150 21.82 -19.29 17.69
N VAL A 151 21.27 -20.28 18.38
CA VAL A 151 21.51 -20.50 19.81
C VAL A 151 22.80 -21.30 19.97
N GLU A 152 23.86 -20.63 20.41
CA GLU A 152 25.22 -21.20 20.47
C GLU A 152 25.31 -22.48 21.31
N SER A 153 24.65 -22.51 22.48
CA SER A 153 24.70 -23.62 23.43
C SER A 153 23.41 -23.74 24.25
N LEU A 154 22.96 -24.98 24.49
CA LEU A 154 21.86 -25.33 25.39
C LEU A 154 22.28 -26.53 26.24
N LYS A 155 22.37 -26.39 27.57
CA LYS A 155 22.86 -27.43 28.48
C LYS A 155 21.78 -28.47 28.82
N PRO A 156 22.16 -29.67 29.31
CA PRO A 156 21.21 -30.66 29.81
C PRO A 156 20.16 -30.06 30.77
N GLY A 157 18.88 -30.20 30.43
CA GLY A 157 17.74 -29.70 31.19
C GLY A 157 17.37 -28.23 30.96
N GLU A 158 18.11 -27.47 30.14
CA GLU A 158 17.73 -26.09 29.75
C GLU A 158 16.71 -26.12 28.60
N SER A 159 15.78 -25.15 28.59
CA SER A 159 14.87 -24.84 27.47
C SER A 159 15.23 -23.48 26.85
N VAL A 160 14.98 -23.32 25.56
CA VAL A 160 15.02 -22.03 24.86
C VAL A 160 13.74 -21.84 24.03
N THR A 161 13.23 -20.61 23.98
CA THR A 161 12.19 -20.20 23.03
C THR A 161 12.85 -19.39 21.93
N ILE A 162 12.60 -19.75 20.69
CA ILE A 162 13.15 -19.11 19.50
C ILE A 162 12.01 -18.48 18.71
N GLU A 163 12.21 -17.23 18.31
CA GLU A 163 11.26 -16.49 17.47
C GLU A 163 11.33 -16.98 16.01
N LEU A 164 10.17 -17.09 15.38
CA LEU A 164 10.01 -17.60 14.01
C LEU A 164 9.52 -16.50 13.07
N HIS A 165 10.44 -15.93 12.29
CA HIS A 165 10.15 -15.06 11.16
C HIS A 165 9.81 -15.87 9.90
N MET A 166 9.11 -15.27 8.95
CA MET A 166 8.71 -15.90 7.69
C MET A 166 8.84 -14.94 6.50
N LEU A 167 9.78 -15.25 5.61
CA LEU A 167 9.96 -14.55 4.34
C LEU A 167 9.07 -15.17 3.26
N PHE A 168 7.84 -14.67 3.14
CA PHE A 168 6.91 -15.05 2.09
C PHE A 168 7.24 -14.37 0.76
N SER A 169 7.04 -15.08 -0.35
CA SER A 169 6.98 -14.50 -1.69
C SER A 169 5.61 -13.85 -1.96
N ASN A 170 5.52 -12.99 -2.98
CA ASN A 170 4.26 -12.33 -3.37
C ASN A 170 3.11 -13.31 -3.69
N LYS A 171 3.41 -14.60 -3.96
CA LYS A 171 2.42 -15.66 -4.20
C LYS A 171 1.40 -15.79 -3.07
N VAL A 172 1.74 -15.40 -1.85
CA VAL A 172 0.80 -15.38 -0.70
C VAL A 172 -0.43 -14.49 -0.97
N LEU A 173 -0.30 -13.46 -1.79
CA LEU A 173 -1.39 -12.59 -2.23
C LEU A 173 -2.34 -13.26 -3.25
N SER A 174 -2.07 -14.50 -3.69
CA SER A 174 -3.01 -15.30 -4.48
C SER A 174 -4.09 -15.98 -3.63
N VAL A 175 -4.00 -15.91 -2.30
CA VAL A 175 -4.98 -16.51 -1.37
C VAL A 175 -6.18 -15.57 -1.25
N THR A 176 -7.29 -15.94 -1.91
CA THR A 176 -8.55 -15.18 -1.92
C THR A 176 -9.56 -15.63 -0.87
N GLU A 177 -9.32 -16.77 -0.22
CA GLU A 177 -10.20 -17.39 0.77
C GLU A 177 -9.39 -17.79 2.00
N ASP A 178 -10.02 -17.72 3.16
CA ASP A 178 -9.43 -18.10 4.45
C ASP A 178 -8.99 -19.57 4.45
N THR A 179 -7.68 -19.80 4.44
CA THR A 179 -7.09 -21.11 4.15
C THR A 179 -6.18 -21.59 5.27
N PRO A 180 -6.39 -22.79 5.83
CA PRO A 180 -5.43 -23.41 6.76
C PRO A 180 -4.19 -23.89 5.98
N LEU A 181 -3.02 -23.40 6.37
CA LEU A 181 -1.73 -23.79 5.79
C LEU A 181 -0.90 -24.60 6.79
N SER A 182 0.03 -25.39 6.26
CA SER A 182 1.01 -26.12 7.08
C SER A 182 2.41 -25.57 6.85
N ALA A 183 3.10 -25.26 7.95
CA ALA A 183 4.52 -24.95 7.97
C ALA A 183 5.31 -26.18 8.45
N ASN A 184 6.37 -26.50 7.73
CA ASN A 184 7.42 -27.39 8.21
C ASN A 184 8.42 -26.55 9.01
N VAL A 185 8.64 -26.91 10.28
CA VAL A 185 9.62 -26.29 11.16
C VAL A 185 10.73 -27.29 11.43
N LYS A 186 11.92 -27.01 10.90
CA LYS A 186 13.11 -27.84 10.98
C LYS A 186 14.14 -27.22 11.91
N VAL A 187 14.49 -27.93 12.97
CA VAL A 187 15.55 -27.58 13.92
C VAL A 187 16.81 -28.34 13.55
N ASP A 188 17.85 -27.62 13.14
CA ASP A 188 19.21 -28.13 12.96
C ASP A 188 20.04 -27.85 14.21
N TYR A 189 20.87 -28.81 14.63
CA TYR A 189 21.65 -28.72 15.87
C TYR A 189 22.85 -29.68 15.88
N VAL A 190 23.85 -29.39 16.72
CA VAL A 190 25.08 -30.19 16.83
C VAL A 190 25.18 -30.84 18.21
N VAL A 191 25.51 -32.14 18.24
CA VAL A 191 25.75 -32.90 19.47
C VAL A 191 26.98 -33.80 19.30
N SER A 192 28.00 -33.58 20.13
CA SER A 192 29.27 -34.34 20.06
C SER A 192 29.88 -34.34 18.65
N ASP A 193 30.07 -33.14 18.10
CA ASP A 193 30.66 -32.86 16.78
C ASP A 193 29.95 -33.51 15.58
N ARG A 194 28.67 -33.86 15.75
CA ARG A 194 27.82 -34.36 14.66
C ARG A 194 26.56 -33.53 14.53
N GLU A 195 26.20 -33.21 13.30
CA GLU A 195 25.00 -32.48 12.93
C GLU A 195 23.78 -33.41 12.90
N PHE A 196 22.67 -32.89 13.41
CA PHE A 196 21.38 -33.56 13.49
C PHE A 196 20.27 -32.58 13.14
N SER A 197 19.14 -33.12 12.66
CA SER A 197 17.96 -32.34 12.35
C SER A 197 16.70 -32.98 12.92
N LYS A 198 15.75 -32.18 13.39
CA LYS A 198 14.44 -32.63 13.84
C LYS A 198 13.36 -31.74 13.26
N GLU A 199 12.32 -32.33 12.69
CA GLU A 199 11.23 -31.61 12.04
C GLU A 199 9.92 -31.75 12.84
N SER A 200 9.11 -30.72 12.78
CA SER A 200 7.72 -30.69 13.21
C SER A 200 6.88 -30.01 12.13
N ASN A 201 5.65 -30.47 11.91
CA ASN A 201 4.70 -29.79 11.05
C ASN A 201 3.60 -29.20 11.91
N VAL A 202 3.32 -27.92 11.73
CA VAL A 202 2.29 -27.17 12.44
C VAL A 202 1.31 -26.58 11.41
N THR A 203 0.04 -26.55 11.75
CA THR A 203 -1.02 -25.95 10.93
C THR A 203 -1.41 -24.61 11.53
N PHE A 204 -1.55 -23.58 10.70
CA PHE A 204 -1.98 -22.25 11.10
C PHE A 204 -2.97 -21.69 10.08
N GLN A 205 -3.76 -20.69 10.49
CA GLN A 205 -4.70 -20.02 9.60
C GLN A 205 -3.97 -18.91 8.82
N LEU A 206 -4.10 -18.91 7.50
CA LEU A 206 -3.77 -17.76 6.67
C LEU A 206 -5.08 -17.12 6.19
N TYR A 207 -5.33 -15.90 6.66
CA TYR A 207 -6.44 -15.08 6.18
C TYR A 207 -6.20 -14.59 4.75
N ASN A 208 -7.28 -14.33 4.02
CA ASN A 208 -7.20 -13.93 2.62
C ASN A 208 -6.42 -12.61 2.41
N ARG A 209 -6.07 -12.33 1.16
CA ARG A 209 -5.31 -11.13 0.76
C ARG A 209 -5.97 -9.79 1.09
N ASN A 210 -7.27 -9.77 1.35
CA ASN A 210 -8.02 -8.55 1.67
C ASN A 210 -8.22 -8.39 3.20
N ALA A 211 -7.86 -9.38 4.00
CA ALA A 211 -8.11 -9.39 5.44
C ALA A 211 -7.09 -8.59 6.26
N LEU A 212 -7.57 -7.90 7.31
CA LEU A 212 -6.77 -7.37 8.41
C LEU A 212 -7.51 -7.43 9.76
N THR A 213 -6.88 -6.95 10.83
CA THR A 213 -7.50 -6.72 12.15
C THR A 213 -7.12 -5.34 12.69
N TRP A 214 -8.01 -4.73 13.48
CA TRP A 214 -7.86 -3.37 14.03
C TRP A 214 -7.18 -3.32 15.43
N ASP A 215 -6.37 -4.32 15.77
CA ASP A 215 -5.45 -4.28 16.93
C ASP A 215 -4.32 -3.24 16.76
N ASP A 216 -3.97 -2.90 15.52
CA ASP A 216 -3.11 -1.77 15.15
C ASP A 216 -3.60 -1.12 13.84
N ASP A 217 -4.27 0.02 13.98
CA ASP A 217 -4.81 0.89 12.91
C ASP A 217 -3.83 1.11 11.73
N ARG A 218 -2.52 1.06 11.98
CA ARG A 218 -1.49 1.28 10.97
C ARG A 218 -1.41 0.15 9.94
N LYS A 219 -2.03 -1.02 10.18
CA LYS A 219 -2.07 -2.15 9.24
C LYS A 219 -2.68 -1.77 7.89
N LEU A 220 -3.64 -0.84 7.87
CA LEU A 220 -4.22 -0.31 6.63
C LEU A 220 -3.15 0.29 5.69
N ALA A 221 -2.00 0.75 6.21
CA ALA A 221 -0.91 1.26 5.38
C ALA A 221 -0.35 0.22 4.40
N SER A 222 -0.50 -1.08 4.68
CA SER A 222 -0.14 -2.15 3.72
C SER A 222 -1.01 -2.18 2.46
N PHE A 223 -2.23 -1.63 2.52
CA PHE A 223 -3.17 -1.48 1.40
C PHE A 223 -2.97 -0.18 0.61
N ILE A 224 -2.29 0.83 1.20
CA ILE A 224 -1.95 2.07 0.50
C ILE A 224 -0.83 1.78 -0.50
N THR A 225 -1.19 1.58 -1.77
CA THR A 225 -0.33 1.04 -2.84
C THR A 225 -0.06 2.08 -3.95
N PRO A 226 0.64 3.20 -3.68
CA PRO A 226 0.84 4.28 -4.66
C PRO A 226 1.68 3.88 -5.88
N LYS A 227 2.34 2.71 -5.87
CA LYS A 227 3.14 2.20 -6.99
C LYS A 227 2.33 1.30 -7.94
N ASP A 228 1.08 1.00 -7.62
CA ASP A 228 0.20 0.11 -8.38
C ASP A 228 -0.18 0.73 -9.75
N PRO A 229 -0.04 0.02 -10.90
CA PRO A 229 -0.32 0.60 -12.21
C PRO A 229 -1.71 1.26 -12.38
N PRO A 230 -2.85 0.67 -11.96
CA PRO A 230 -4.15 1.32 -12.04
C PRO A 230 -4.23 2.64 -11.27
N VAL A 231 -3.68 2.69 -10.05
CA VAL A 231 -3.58 3.91 -9.22
C VAL A 231 -2.75 4.97 -9.93
N LYS A 232 -1.60 4.56 -10.48
CA LYS A 232 -0.68 5.43 -11.22
C LYS A 232 -1.30 5.99 -12.50
N VAL A 233 -2.04 5.17 -13.26
CA VAL A 233 -2.78 5.60 -14.45
C VAL A 233 -3.86 6.60 -14.08
N PHE A 234 -4.68 6.30 -13.07
CA PHE A 234 -5.73 7.21 -12.62
C PHE A 234 -5.16 8.56 -12.18
N ALA A 235 -4.29 8.57 -11.17
CA ALA A 235 -3.78 9.81 -10.59
C ALA A 235 -3.07 10.69 -11.61
N ARG A 236 -2.15 10.13 -12.40
CA ARG A 236 -1.34 10.92 -13.33
C ARG A 236 -2.13 11.44 -14.53
N THR A 237 -3.12 10.68 -15.01
CA THR A 237 -3.99 11.13 -16.11
C THR A 237 -4.91 12.27 -15.65
N VAL A 238 -5.37 12.27 -14.40
CA VAL A 238 -6.10 13.42 -13.82
C VAL A 238 -5.19 14.64 -13.74
N ILE A 239 -4.06 14.57 -13.04
CA ILE A 239 -3.15 15.71 -12.85
C ILE A 239 -2.65 16.29 -14.19
N GLN A 240 -2.37 15.44 -15.18
CA GLN A 240 -1.92 15.88 -16.51
C GLN A 240 -2.98 16.72 -17.26
N GLN A 241 -4.27 16.51 -17.00
CA GLN A 241 -5.35 17.27 -17.63
C GLN A 241 -5.50 18.70 -17.07
N TYR A 242 -4.95 18.98 -15.87
CA TYR A 242 -5.10 20.27 -15.17
C TYR A 242 -3.79 21.06 -14.98
N GLN A 243 -2.63 20.48 -15.31
CA GLN A 243 -1.29 21.04 -15.03
C GLN A 243 -1.09 22.51 -15.46
N ASN A 244 -1.76 22.98 -16.52
CA ASN A 244 -1.61 24.34 -17.05
C ASN A 244 -2.70 25.33 -16.60
N GLU A 245 -3.67 24.89 -15.79
CA GLU A 245 -4.89 25.65 -15.48
C GLU A 245 -5.09 25.92 -13.98
N ARG A 246 -4.18 25.41 -13.14
CA ARG A 246 -4.15 25.72 -11.71
C ARG A 246 -3.97 27.22 -11.47
N ILE A 247 -4.75 27.74 -10.53
CA ILE A 247 -4.67 29.11 -10.08
C ILE A 247 -3.42 29.26 -9.21
N ASN A 248 -2.44 30.03 -9.70
CA ASN A 248 -1.16 30.27 -9.03
C ASN A 248 -1.27 30.91 -7.63
N VAL A 249 -2.43 31.48 -7.29
CA VAL A 249 -2.69 32.10 -5.97
C VAL A 249 -3.11 31.06 -4.93
N LEU A 250 -3.72 29.95 -5.37
CA LEU A 250 -4.15 28.87 -4.49
C LEU A 250 -3.03 27.84 -4.30
N ASN A 251 -3.04 27.18 -3.15
CA ASN A 251 -2.11 26.08 -2.85
C ASN A 251 -2.22 24.97 -3.91
N GLN A 252 -1.06 24.45 -4.34
CA GLN A 252 -0.97 23.50 -5.46
C GLN A 252 -1.32 22.05 -5.05
N ASN A 253 -1.02 21.67 -3.80
CA ASN A 253 -1.40 20.35 -3.26
C ASN A 253 -2.91 20.28 -3.03
N LEU A 254 -3.52 21.36 -2.53
CA LEU A 254 -4.98 21.49 -2.37
C LEU A 254 -5.69 21.35 -3.72
N GLN A 255 -5.26 22.07 -4.76
CA GLN A 255 -5.84 21.93 -6.10
C GLN A 255 -5.69 20.50 -6.64
N ALA A 256 -4.51 19.89 -6.51
CA ALA A 256 -4.29 18.50 -6.91
C ALA A 256 -5.17 17.49 -6.14
N ALA A 257 -5.44 17.74 -4.85
CA ALA A 257 -6.32 16.91 -4.05
C ALA A 257 -7.78 17.02 -4.52
N ILE A 258 -8.27 18.25 -4.76
CA ILE A 258 -9.60 18.50 -5.31
C ILE A 258 -9.74 17.84 -6.70
N GLU A 259 -8.75 18.00 -7.59
CA GLU A 259 -8.72 17.35 -8.91
C GLU A 259 -8.93 15.83 -8.81
N ILE A 260 -8.25 15.15 -7.88
CA ILE A 260 -8.37 13.70 -7.68
C ILE A 260 -9.72 13.33 -7.05
N PHE A 261 -10.19 14.08 -6.05
CA PHE A 261 -11.46 13.83 -5.37
C PHE A 261 -12.65 13.97 -6.33
N ASP A 262 -12.68 15.05 -7.10
CA ASP A 262 -13.71 15.29 -8.10
C ASP A 262 -13.59 14.33 -9.30
N ALA A 263 -12.38 13.88 -9.65
CA ALA A 263 -12.21 12.82 -10.63
C ALA A 263 -12.80 11.48 -10.15
N LEU A 264 -12.72 11.13 -8.86
CA LEU A 264 -13.39 9.95 -8.30
C LEU A 264 -14.92 10.09 -8.37
N GLY A 265 -15.46 11.26 -8.03
CA GLY A 265 -16.88 11.57 -8.19
C GLY A 265 -17.34 11.46 -9.66
N ALA A 266 -16.64 12.10 -10.58
CA ALA A 266 -16.88 12.04 -12.02
C ALA A 266 -16.70 10.64 -12.63
N TYR A 267 -15.87 9.79 -12.01
CA TYR A 267 -15.69 8.40 -12.39
C TYR A 267 -16.86 7.51 -11.96
N GLY A 268 -17.74 7.98 -11.09
CA GLY A 268 -18.86 7.25 -10.53
C GLY A 268 -18.49 6.41 -9.30
N MET A 269 -17.45 6.80 -8.56
CA MET A 269 -17.12 6.18 -7.28
C MET A 269 -18.29 6.36 -6.30
N THR A 270 -18.67 5.30 -5.60
CA THR A 270 -19.82 5.29 -4.67
C THR A 270 -19.37 4.77 -3.30
N TYR A 271 -19.82 5.43 -2.23
CA TYR A 271 -19.68 4.88 -0.87
C TYR A 271 -20.78 3.86 -0.59
N VAL A 272 -20.39 2.67 -0.12
CA VAL A 272 -21.31 1.61 0.30
C VAL A 272 -20.82 1.05 1.63
N ILE A 273 -21.67 1.15 2.66
CA ILE A 273 -21.41 0.56 3.98
C ILE A 273 -21.45 -0.98 3.84
N ASP A 274 -20.45 -1.70 4.34
CA ASP A 274 -20.55 -3.16 4.45
C ASP A 274 -21.68 -3.53 5.45
N PRO A 275 -22.73 -4.28 5.04
CA PRO A 275 -23.86 -4.62 5.88
C PRO A 275 -23.59 -5.75 6.90
N LYS A 276 -22.37 -6.30 6.94
CA LYS A 276 -21.92 -7.36 7.86
C LYS A 276 -20.79 -6.90 8.79
N THR A 277 -19.95 -5.97 8.34
CA THR A 277 -18.74 -5.53 9.07
C THR A 277 -18.57 -4.00 9.11
N PRO A 278 -19.50 -3.24 9.73
CA PRO A 278 -19.27 -1.80 9.90
C PRO A 278 -18.02 -1.53 10.75
N PHE A 279 -17.14 -0.61 10.31
CA PHE A 279 -15.95 -0.19 11.06
C PHE A 279 -16.26 0.19 12.52
N THR A 280 -17.44 0.75 12.80
CA THR A 280 -17.94 1.06 14.16
C THR A 280 -17.98 -0.14 15.10
N GLU A 281 -18.20 -1.36 14.58
CA GLU A 281 -18.35 -2.58 15.36
C GLU A 281 -17.03 -3.36 15.46
N LEU A 282 -16.24 -3.40 14.38
CA LEU A 282 -14.95 -4.10 14.34
C LEU A 282 -13.82 -3.34 15.04
N SER A 283 -13.72 -2.01 14.89
CA SER A 283 -12.67 -1.22 15.57
C SER A 283 -12.77 -1.26 17.10
N ALA A 284 -13.94 -1.62 17.65
CA ALA A 284 -14.15 -1.88 19.07
C ALA A 284 -13.64 -3.26 19.53
N THR A 285 -13.44 -4.21 18.61
CA THR A 285 -13.15 -5.62 18.88
C THR A 285 -11.84 -6.03 18.20
N LYS A 286 -10.73 -5.96 18.93
CA LYS A 286 -9.35 -6.12 18.39
C LYS A 286 -9.10 -7.37 17.56
N ASP A 287 -9.76 -8.49 17.89
CA ASP A 287 -9.57 -9.78 17.22
C ASP A 287 -10.52 -10.00 16.04
N ALA A 288 -11.38 -9.02 15.73
CA ALA A 288 -12.36 -9.13 14.66
C ALA A 288 -11.71 -8.78 13.30
N VAL A 289 -11.91 -9.67 12.33
CA VAL A 289 -11.32 -9.58 11.00
C VAL A 289 -12.18 -8.70 10.10
N ASP A 290 -11.52 -7.77 9.42
CA ASP A 290 -12.11 -6.87 8.43
C ASP A 290 -11.55 -7.14 7.03
N TYR A 291 -12.25 -6.68 5.98
CA TYR A 291 -11.91 -6.97 4.57
C TYR A 291 -11.78 -5.71 3.71
N VAL A 292 -10.55 -5.23 3.57
CA VAL A 292 -10.22 -4.05 2.76
C VAL A 292 -9.91 -4.43 1.32
N GLN A 293 -10.57 -3.78 0.37
CA GLN A 293 -10.23 -3.82 -1.05
C GLN A 293 -8.89 -3.12 -1.31
N TYR A 294 -8.10 -3.66 -2.22
CA TYR A 294 -6.96 -2.90 -2.74
C TYR A 294 -7.46 -1.73 -3.61
N PRO A 295 -6.74 -0.58 -3.66
CA PRO A 295 -7.09 0.56 -4.49
C PRO A 295 -7.47 0.24 -5.96
N ARG A 296 -6.81 -0.75 -6.59
CA ARG A 296 -7.18 -1.26 -7.93
C ARG A 296 -8.55 -1.94 -7.99
N GLU A 297 -8.97 -2.61 -6.92
CA GLU A 297 -10.27 -3.28 -6.78
C GLU A 297 -11.37 -2.23 -6.56
N THR A 298 -11.14 -1.28 -5.64
CA THR A 298 -12.02 -0.13 -5.40
C THR A 298 -12.26 0.67 -6.70
N LEU A 299 -11.19 0.97 -7.47
CA LEU A 299 -11.29 1.59 -8.80
C LEU A 299 -12.08 0.72 -9.79
N ARG A 300 -11.84 -0.60 -9.81
CA ARG A 300 -12.49 -1.51 -10.76
C ARG A 300 -13.99 -1.67 -10.50
N PHE A 301 -14.38 -1.78 -9.24
CA PHE A 301 -15.77 -1.94 -8.84
C PHE A 301 -16.52 -0.61 -8.68
N LYS A 302 -15.79 0.51 -8.59
CA LYS A 302 -16.30 1.87 -8.36
C LYS A 302 -17.10 2.00 -7.06
N THR A 303 -16.77 1.18 -6.07
CA THR A 303 -17.43 1.16 -4.78
C THR A 303 -16.46 0.74 -3.68
N GLY A 304 -16.68 1.28 -2.48
CA GLY A 304 -16.01 0.87 -1.25
C GLY A 304 -16.62 1.53 -0.03
N ASP A 305 -16.20 1.08 1.15
CA ASP A 305 -16.52 1.68 2.44
C ASP A 305 -15.49 2.75 2.88
N CYS A 306 -15.39 3.02 4.19
CA CYS A 306 -14.54 4.09 4.71
C CYS A 306 -13.05 3.81 4.48
N ASP A 307 -12.59 2.61 4.78
CA ASP A 307 -11.21 2.19 4.72
C ASP A 307 -10.77 1.81 3.30
N ASP A 308 -11.66 1.23 2.47
CA ASP A 308 -11.46 1.08 1.03
C ASP A 308 -11.13 2.43 0.35
N LEU A 309 -12.02 3.41 0.56
CA LEU A 309 -11.92 4.72 -0.06
C LEU A 309 -10.74 5.51 0.53
N THR A 310 -10.46 5.34 1.83
CA THR A 310 -9.27 5.92 2.48
C THR A 310 -7.98 5.37 1.90
N ALA A 311 -7.86 4.05 1.74
CA ALA A 311 -6.69 3.41 1.14
C ALA A 311 -6.50 3.85 -0.32
N LEU A 312 -7.59 3.90 -1.10
CA LEU A 312 -7.57 4.41 -2.47
C LEU A 312 -7.08 5.86 -2.55
N TYR A 313 -7.72 6.77 -1.83
CA TYR A 313 -7.41 8.20 -1.94
C TYR A 313 -6.00 8.53 -1.42
N CYS A 314 -5.57 7.88 -0.33
CA CYS A 314 -4.17 7.98 0.11
C CYS A 314 -3.19 7.50 -0.97
N SER A 315 -3.49 6.39 -1.65
CA SER A 315 -2.64 5.84 -2.72
C SER A 315 -2.53 6.77 -3.93
N LEU A 316 -3.62 7.46 -4.28
CA LEU A 316 -3.66 8.41 -5.39
C LEU A 316 -2.82 9.66 -5.08
N LEU A 317 -2.94 10.23 -3.88
CA LEU A 317 -2.18 11.40 -3.44
C LEU A 317 -0.67 11.09 -3.27
N GLU A 318 -0.34 9.95 -2.64
CA GLU A 318 1.05 9.50 -2.51
C GLU A 318 1.70 9.19 -3.88
N ASN A 319 0.94 8.75 -4.89
CA ASN A 319 1.46 8.53 -6.26
C ASN A 319 1.99 9.82 -6.91
N ILE A 320 1.36 10.96 -6.59
CA ILE A 320 1.69 12.29 -7.12
C ILE A 320 2.58 13.10 -6.18
N GLY A 321 3.03 12.51 -5.07
CA GLY A 321 4.00 13.09 -4.14
C GLY A 321 3.39 13.98 -3.06
N ILE A 322 2.09 13.87 -2.79
CA ILE A 322 1.41 14.55 -1.68
C ILE A 322 1.34 13.57 -0.51
N SER A 323 2.02 13.90 0.59
CA SER A 323 2.06 13.04 1.78
C SER A 323 0.70 12.98 2.47
N THR A 324 0.35 11.79 2.96
CA THR A 324 -0.94 11.49 3.58
C THR A 324 -0.79 10.87 4.96
N ALA A 325 -1.86 10.94 5.76
CA ALA A 325 -1.96 10.31 7.05
C ALA A 325 -3.38 9.78 7.29
N LEU A 326 -3.47 8.60 7.90
CA LEU A 326 -4.71 8.04 8.41
C LEU A 326 -5.11 8.78 9.69
N ILE A 327 -6.40 9.05 9.85
CA ILE A 327 -7.00 9.53 11.09
C ILE A 327 -8.01 8.49 11.56
N THR A 328 -7.83 7.98 12.78
CA THR A 328 -8.80 7.11 13.44
C THR A 328 -9.38 7.78 14.68
N ILE A 329 -10.70 7.70 14.81
CA ILE A 329 -11.46 8.08 16.00
C ILE A 329 -12.39 6.93 16.39
N PRO A 330 -13.00 6.90 17.59
CA PRO A 330 -13.85 5.78 18.00
C PRO A 330 -15.00 5.54 17.01
N GLY A 331 -14.90 4.43 16.28
CA GLY A 331 -15.88 4.01 15.29
C GLY A 331 -15.87 4.77 13.96
N HIS A 332 -14.83 5.55 13.63
CA HIS A 332 -14.68 6.09 12.28
C HIS A 332 -13.21 6.22 11.82
N ILE A 333 -12.98 6.08 10.51
CA ILE A 333 -11.68 6.23 9.87
C ILE A 333 -11.80 7.10 8.62
N PHE A 334 -10.86 8.04 8.49
CA PHE A 334 -10.72 8.94 7.36
C PHE A 334 -9.25 9.33 7.20
N MET A 335 -8.95 10.36 6.42
CA MET A 335 -7.57 10.74 6.12
C MET A 335 -7.32 12.25 6.14
N MET A 336 -6.05 12.62 6.13
CA MET A 336 -5.60 13.98 5.85
C MET A 336 -4.36 14.01 4.95
N PHE A 337 -4.15 15.11 4.23
CA PHE A 337 -2.97 15.31 3.38
C PHE A 337 -2.21 16.61 3.72
N ASP A 338 -0.91 16.61 3.44
CA ASP A 338 -0.04 17.76 3.66
C ASP A 338 -0.15 18.78 2.51
N THR A 339 -0.44 20.03 2.86
CA THR A 339 -0.49 21.14 1.89
C THR A 339 0.90 21.67 1.51
N GLY A 340 1.94 21.32 2.27
CA GLY A 340 3.30 21.87 2.19
C GLY A 340 3.44 23.29 2.75
N VAL A 341 2.35 23.91 3.25
CA VAL A 341 2.36 25.26 3.83
C VAL A 341 2.73 25.17 5.30
N SER A 342 3.61 26.07 5.76
CA SER A 342 4.01 26.11 7.17
C SER A 342 2.83 26.47 8.08
N LYS A 343 2.79 25.91 9.29
CA LYS A 343 1.79 26.26 10.32
C LYS A 343 1.74 27.76 10.66
N TYR A 344 2.82 28.51 10.40
CA TYR A 344 2.85 29.97 10.59
C TYR A 344 2.11 30.73 9.48
N ASP A 345 2.04 30.15 8.29
CA ASP A 345 1.49 30.74 7.06
C ASP A 345 0.15 30.09 6.66
N TYR A 346 -0.52 29.42 7.61
CA TYR A 346 -1.74 28.63 7.40
C TYR A 346 -2.87 29.35 6.63
N ARG A 347 -2.87 30.68 6.65
CA ARG A 347 -3.81 31.55 5.91
C ARG A 347 -3.69 31.46 4.40
N GLU A 348 -2.60 30.92 3.86
CA GLU A 348 -2.48 30.57 2.44
C GLU A 348 -3.39 29.38 2.06
N VAL A 349 -3.93 28.66 3.05
CA VAL A 349 -4.84 27.52 2.87
C VAL A 349 -6.26 27.88 3.35
N THR A 350 -6.40 28.40 4.56
CA THR A 350 -7.70 28.84 5.12
C THR A 350 -7.49 29.73 6.34
N GLU A 351 -8.42 30.65 6.57
CA GLU A 351 -8.44 31.50 7.77
C GLU A 351 -9.15 30.86 8.95
N ASP A 352 -9.98 29.83 8.68
CA ASP A 352 -10.58 29.02 9.73
C ASP A 352 -9.61 27.94 10.19
N ARG A 353 -8.90 28.23 11.28
CA ARG A 353 -7.96 27.29 11.91
C ARG A 353 -8.64 26.00 12.40
N GLY A 354 -9.97 26.00 12.59
CA GLY A 354 -10.72 24.79 12.89
C GLY A 354 -10.81 23.82 11.70
N MET A 355 -10.56 24.28 10.48
CA MET A 355 -10.57 23.40 9.29
C MET A 355 -9.26 22.63 9.09
N ILE A 356 -8.17 22.95 9.80
CA ILE A 356 -6.85 22.35 9.56
C ILE A 356 -6.31 21.61 10.78
N ILE A 357 -5.36 20.70 10.53
CA ILE A 357 -4.61 19.98 11.55
C ILE A 357 -3.13 20.36 11.40
N GLU A 358 -2.47 20.76 12.49
CA GLU A 358 -1.03 21.09 12.48
C GLU A 358 -0.20 19.85 12.83
N LYS A 359 0.70 19.43 11.94
CA LYS A 359 1.60 18.29 12.16
C LYS A 359 2.91 18.50 11.40
N ASN A 360 4.04 18.11 12.00
CA ASN A 360 5.37 18.19 11.40
C ASN A 360 5.73 19.59 10.82
N ASP A 361 5.30 20.65 11.52
CA ASP A 361 5.45 22.07 11.16
C ASP A 361 4.71 22.55 9.88
N THR A 362 3.95 21.66 9.23
CA THR A 362 3.05 21.97 8.11
C THR A 362 1.57 21.94 8.53
N VAL A 363 0.69 22.44 7.65
CA VAL A 363 -0.77 22.34 7.82
C VAL A 363 -1.36 21.27 6.91
N TRP A 364 -2.22 20.46 7.51
CA TRP A 364 -2.84 19.30 6.90
C TRP A 364 -4.34 19.51 6.79
N ILE A 365 -4.91 19.01 5.70
CA ILE A 365 -6.34 19.08 5.40
C ILE A 365 -6.96 17.71 5.65
N PRO A 366 -7.84 17.55 6.65
CA PRO A 366 -8.64 16.35 6.81
C PRO A 366 -9.74 16.28 5.73
N VAL A 367 -10.03 15.08 5.23
CA VAL A 367 -10.99 14.85 4.14
C VAL A 367 -11.89 13.67 4.48
N GLU A 368 -13.20 13.89 4.45
CA GLU A 368 -14.20 12.84 4.59
C GLU A 368 -14.44 12.17 3.22
N ILE A 369 -13.80 11.02 3.01
CA ILE A 369 -13.72 10.38 1.69
C ILE A 369 -14.97 9.58 1.32
N THR A 370 -15.89 9.34 2.26
CA THR A 370 -17.19 8.68 2.01
C THR A 370 -18.19 9.53 1.22
N MET A 371 -17.78 10.72 0.73
CA MET A 371 -18.62 11.68 0.01
C MET A 371 -18.22 11.88 -1.47
N PRO A 372 -17.92 10.85 -2.28
CA PRO A 372 -17.50 11.05 -3.66
C PRO A 372 -18.61 11.75 -4.50
N GLY A 373 -18.24 12.79 -5.25
CA GLY A 373 -19.15 13.58 -6.09
C GLY A 373 -19.87 14.74 -5.37
N GLU A 374 -19.85 14.78 -4.05
CA GLU A 374 -20.18 15.99 -3.28
C GLU A 374 -19.07 17.05 -3.47
N PRO A 375 -19.29 18.32 -3.07
CA PRO A 375 -18.22 19.31 -3.06
C PRO A 375 -17.08 18.87 -2.13
N PHE A 376 -15.83 18.90 -2.61
CA PHE A 376 -14.63 18.66 -1.79
C PHE A 376 -14.64 19.51 -0.51
N ILE A 377 -15.09 20.77 -0.60
CA ILE A 377 -15.17 21.64 0.59
C ILE A 377 -16.10 21.09 1.68
N ARG A 378 -17.13 20.31 1.30
CA ARG A 378 -18.05 19.64 2.24
C ARG A 378 -17.37 18.47 2.93
N ALA A 379 -16.65 17.64 2.17
CA ALA A 379 -15.83 16.56 2.71
C ALA A 379 -14.76 17.08 3.69
N TRP A 380 -14.12 18.20 3.36
CA TRP A 380 -13.18 18.88 4.25
C TRP A 380 -13.86 19.41 5.53
N GLN A 381 -15.02 20.07 5.41
CA GLN A 381 -15.76 20.60 6.56
C GLN A 381 -16.24 19.51 7.52
N GLU A 382 -16.74 18.38 7.01
CA GLU A 382 -17.23 17.29 7.85
C GLU A 382 -16.09 16.57 8.59
N ALA A 383 -15.00 16.18 7.92
CA ALA A 383 -13.85 15.57 8.60
C ALA A 383 -13.19 16.50 9.64
N ALA A 384 -13.10 17.81 9.35
CA ALA A 384 -12.64 18.79 10.32
C ALA A 384 -13.58 18.89 11.55
N LYS A 385 -14.89 18.89 11.33
CA LYS A 385 -15.92 18.90 12.38
C LYS A 385 -15.87 17.64 13.25
N GLU A 386 -15.66 16.47 12.65
CA GLU A 386 -15.53 15.20 13.35
C GLU A 386 -14.25 15.13 14.18
N TYR A 387 -13.11 15.50 13.58
CA TYR A 387 -11.84 15.62 14.31
C TYR A 387 -11.96 16.56 15.52
N ASN A 388 -12.47 17.77 15.34
CA ASN A 388 -12.65 18.73 16.44
C ASN A 388 -13.66 18.24 17.49
N SER A 389 -14.68 17.48 17.08
CA SER A 389 -15.64 16.86 18.00
C SER A 389 -14.97 15.81 18.88
N ALA A 390 -14.14 14.93 18.29
CA ALA A 390 -13.34 13.95 19.01
C ALA A 390 -12.34 14.61 19.97
N VAL A 391 -11.59 15.62 19.52
CA VAL A 391 -10.66 16.41 20.35
C VAL A 391 -11.40 17.02 21.55
N LYS A 392 -12.57 17.62 21.32
CA LYS A 392 -13.37 18.28 22.37
C LYS A 392 -13.94 17.30 23.41
N LYS A 393 -14.24 16.06 23.01
CA LYS A 393 -14.69 14.99 23.91
C LYS A 393 -13.55 14.38 24.72
N GLY A 394 -12.30 14.50 24.23
CA GLY A 394 -11.15 13.78 24.77
C GLY A 394 -11.09 12.32 24.30
N ASP A 395 -11.65 12.03 23.12
CA ASP A 395 -11.61 10.71 22.51
C ASP A 395 -10.16 10.29 22.15
N LYS A 396 -9.89 8.98 22.06
CA LYS A 396 -8.60 8.49 21.56
C LYS A 396 -8.54 8.72 20.05
N ILE A 397 -7.62 9.58 19.61
CA ILE A 397 -7.39 9.88 18.19
C ILE A 397 -6.05 9.28 17.75
N GLY A 398 -6.06 8.45 16.71
CA GLY A 398 -4.88 8.03 15.98
C GLY A 398 -4.58 8.96 14.82
N ILE A 399 -3.31 9.32 14.60
CA ILE A 399 -2.86 10.09 13.43
C ILE A 399 -1.56 9.48 12.91
N TYR A 400 -1.64 8.74 11.81
CA TYR A 400 -0.56 7.88 11.31
C TYR A 400 -0.17 8.27 9.88
N PRO A 401 0.93 9.02 9.66
CA PRO A 401 1.47 9.28 8.33
C PRO A 401 1.76 7.99 7.59
N ALA A 402 1.34 7.89 6.33
CA ALA A 402 1.52 6.70 5.52
C ALA A 402 3.00 6.30 5.44
N ALA A 403 3.89 7.27 5.23
CA ALA A 403 5.34 7.06 5.22
C ALA A 403 5.93 6.51 6.55
N GLU A 404 5.38 6.90 7.70
CA GLU A 404 5.79 6.37 9.01
C GLU A 404 5.22 4.95 9.22
N ALA A 405 3.94 4.74 8.86
CA ALA A 405 3.26 3.46 8.97
C ALA A 405 3.88 2.38 8.06
N TRP A 406 4.31 2.74 6.84
CA TRP A 406 5.03 1.86 5.91
C TRP A 406 6.38 1.37 6.44
N GLY A 407 6.97 2.04 7.43
CA GLY A 407 8.17 1.55 8.12
C GLY A 407 7.93 0.27 8.93
N LEU A 408 6.66 -0.03 9.24
CA LEU A 408 6.23 -1.25 9.94
C LEU A 408 5.36 -2.14 9.03
N TYR A 409 4.35 -1.56 8.39
CA TYR A 409 3.40 -2.24 7.51
C TYR A 409 3.65 -1.82 6.06
N VAL A 410 4.70 -2.40 5.48
CA VAL A 410 5.14 -2.13 4.11
C VAL A 410 4.02 -2.45 3.10
N PRO A 411 3.73 -1.57 2.11
CA PRO A 411 2.73 -1.83 1.08
C PRO A 411 2.92 -3.16 0.37
N VAL A 412 1.82 -3.85 0.09
CA VAL A 412 1.85 -5.08 -0.72
C VAL A 412 2.44 -4.81 -2.11
N THR A 413 2.98 -5.85 -2.73
CA THR A 413 3.44 -5.78 -4.12
C THR A 413 2.59 -6.71 -4.98
N LEU A 414 1.45 -6.16 -5.41
CA LEU A 414 0.51 -6.83 -6.29
C LEU A 414 1.11 -7.01 -7.68
N GLU A 415 0.92 -8.19 -8.28
CA GLU A 415 1.36 -8.49 -9.64
C GLU A 415 0.65 -7.61 -10.68
N GLU A 416 1.21 -7.50 -11.88
CA GLU A 416 0.59 -6.73 -12.97
C GLU A 416 -0.80 -7.27 -13.30
N PHE A 417 -1.75 -6.34 -13.35
CA PHE A 417 -3.15 -6.62 -13.64
C PHE A 417 -3.46 -5.99 -14.99
N GLY A 418 -3.82 -6.81 -15.98
CA GLY A 418 -4.03 -6.38 -17.38
C GLY A 418 -5.30 -5.57 -17.62
N TRP A 419 -5.62 -4.66 -16.70
CA TRP A 419 -6.76 -3.75 -16.72
C TRP A 419 -6.32 -2.40 -16.17
N GLU A 420 -6.74 -1.33 -16.84
CA GLU A 420 -6.50 0.06 -16.44
C GLU A 420 -7.84 0.79 -16.30
N PRO A 421 -7.96 1.78 -15.41
CA PRO A 421 -9.21 2.51 -15.22
C PRO A 421 -9.44 3.50 -16.36
N GLU A 422 -10.66 3.53 -16.91
CA GLU A 422 -11.10 4.54 -17.87
C GLU A 422 -11.29 5.91 -17.18
N VAL A 423 -10.20 6.67 -17.06
CA VAL A 423 -10.19 7.97 -16.38
C VAL A 423 -11.14 8.95 -17.09
N PRO A 424 -12.03 9.67 -16.35
CA PRO A 424 -12.94 10.63 -16.96
C PRO A 424 -12.19 11.73 -17.72
N GLY A 425 -12.73 12.13 -18.87
CA GLY A 425 -12.24 13.28 -19.59
C GLY A 425 -12.52 14.58 -18.84
N LYS A 426 -11.58 15.52 -18.92
CA LYS A 426 -11.57 16.82 -18.23
C LYS A 426 -12.93 17.52 -18.15
N THR A 427 -13.71 17.55 -19.23
CA THR A 427 -15.04 18.21 -19.27
C THR A 427 -16.02 17.67 -18.22
N VAL A 428 -15.92 16.39 -17.85
CA VAL A 428 -16.76 15.78 -16.81
C VAL A 428 -16.27 16.21 -15.42
N ILE A 429 -14.96 16.12 -15.18
CA ILE A 429 -14.31 16.50 -13.91
C ILE A 429 -14.51 17.99 -13.61
N ALA A 430 -14.38 18.85 -14.62
CA ALA A 430 -14.54 20.31 -14.52
C ALA A 430 -15.90 20.73 -13.93
N SER A 431 -16.97 19.97 -14.21
CA SER A 431 -18.31 20.27 -13.66
C SER A 431 -18.41 20.19 -12.13
N LEU A 432 -17.49 19.47 -11.48
CA LEU A 432 -17.33 19.39 -10.03
C LEU A 432 -16.20 20.31 -9.55
N TYR A 433 -15.04 20.23 -10.21
CA TYR A 433 -13.84 21.00 -9.88
C TYR A 433 -14.05 22.52 -9.94
N ASP A 434 -14.66 23.03 -11.00
CA ASP A 434 -14.82 24.49 -11.19
C ASP A 434 -15.70 25.09 -10.09
N ARG A 435 -16.70 24.34 -9.59
CA ARG A 435 -17.57 24.72 -8.46
C ARG A 435 -16.79 24.84 -7.15
N ASP A 436 -15.95 23.86 -6.84
CA ASP A 436 -15.16 23.86 -5.60
C ASP A 436 -14.05 24.92 -5.63
N ILE A 437 -13.44 25.15 -6.79
CA ILE A 437 -12.51 26.26 -7.00
C ILE A 437 -13.22 27.62 -6.93
N GLU A 438 -14.39 27.81 -7.57
CA GLU A 438 -15.17 29.04 -7.49
C GLU A 438 -15.53 29.38 -6.03
N TYR A 439 -15.91 28.38 -5.23
CA TYR A 439 -16.18 28.56 -3.80
C TYR A 439 -14.93 29.02 -3.04
N LEU A 440 -13.79 28.35 -3.21
CA LEU A 440 -12.54 28.68 -2.53
C LEU A 440 -12.01 30.06 -2.93
N VAL A 441 -11.96 30.35 -4.24
CA VAL A 441 -11.62 31.66 -4.81
C VAL A 441 -12.55 32.74 -4.27
N GLY A 442 -13.87 32.51 -4.34
CA GLY A 442 -14.88 33.45 -3.88
C GLY A 442 -14.73 33.78 -2.40
N ARG A 443 -14.47 32.77 -1.55
CA ARG A 443 -14.24 32.96 -0.10
C ARG A 443 -12.99 33.81 0.15
N GLU A 444 -11.84 33.41 -0.41
CA GLU A 444 -10.56 34.07 -0.17
C GLU A 444 -10.52 35.51 -0.74
N MET A 445 -11.05 35.68 -1.96
CA MET A 445 -11.16 36.97 -2.63
C MET A 445 -12.06 37.94 -1.86
N ASN A 446 -13.27 37.51 -1.47
CA ASN A 446 -14.22 38.38 -0.77
C ASN A 446 -13.69 38.85 0.59
N GLN A 447 -12.92 38.03 1.31
CA GLN A 447 -12.25 38.45 2.53
C GLN A 447 -11.22 39.56 2.27
N LYS A 448 -10.30 39.35 1.30
CA LYS A 448 -9.28 40.35 0.93
C LYS A 448 -9.91 41.66 0.46
N ILE A 449 -11.05 41.59 -0.24
CA ILE A 449 -11.86 42.76 -0.60
C ILE A 449 -12.45 43.44 0.63
N ALA A 450 -12.98 42.70 1.60
CA ALA A 450 -13.59 43.26 2.81
C ALA A 450 -12.58 44.03 3.68
N GLU A 451 -11.35 43.53 3.81
CA GLU A 451 -10.25 44.24 4.48
C GLU A 451 -9.96 45.60 3.83
N VAL A 452 -9.78 45.63 2.51
CA VAL A 452 -9.49 46.87 1.78
C VAL A 452 -10.70 47.82 1.76
N LYS A 453 -11.94 47.30 1.75
CA LYS A 453 -13.16 48.12 1.91
C LYS A 453 -13.21 48.80 3.29
N LYS A 454 -12.82 48.12 4.36
CA LYS A 454 -12.72 48.70 5.71
C LYS A 454 -11.61 49.76 5.83
N GLU A 455 -10.55 49.67 5.02
CA GLU A 455 -9.58 50.75 4.88
C GLU A 455 -10.14 51.95 4.08
N LEU A 456 -10.93 51.68 3.02
CA LEU A 456 -11.62 52.70 2.22
C LEU A 456 -12.72 53.44 3.00
N GLU A 457 -13.42 52.80 3.93
CA GLU A 457 -14.36 53.49 4.84
C GLU A 457 -13.69 54.61 5.64
N LYS A 458 -12.41 54.44 5.99
CA LYS A 458 -11.61 55.44 6.70
C LYS A 458 -10.97 56.46 5.76
N ASN A 459 -10.56 56.02 4.57
CA ASN A 459 -9.83 56.81 3.59
C ASN A 459 -10.43 56.63 2.17
N PRO A 460 -11.65 57.15 1.91
CA PRO A 460 -12.39 56.85 0.68
C PRO A 460 -11.75 57.43 -0.59
N ASN A 461 -10.82 58.37 -0.44
CA ASN A 461 -10.11 59.02 -1.55
C ASN A 461 -8.66 58.55 -1.71
N ASN A 462 -8.33 57.33 -1.27
CA ASN A 462 -6.98 56.78 -1.39
C ASN A 462 -6.81 55.92 -2.67
N PRO A 463 -6.11 56.41 -3.72
CA PRO A 463 -5.92 55.65 -4.96
C PRO A 463 -5.16 54.33 -4.74
N LYS A 464 -4.31 54.22 -3.70
CA LYS A 464 -3.59 52.97 -3.41
C LYS A 464 -4.52 51.82 -3.05
N LEU A 465 -5.63 52.11 -2.37
CA LEU A 465 -6.61 51.08 -1.98
C LEU A 465 -7.41 50.59 -3.19
N TYR A 466 -7.76 51.49 -4.10
CA TYR A 466 -8.35 51.10 -5.40
C TYR A 466 -7.36 50.33 -6.28
N ASN A 467 -6.07 50.68 -6.26
CA ASN A 467 -5.03 49.87 -6.90
C ASN A 467 -4.95 48.46 -6.29
N ARG A 468 -4.97 48.34 -4.95
CA ARG A 468 -4.97 47.06 -4.23
C ARG A 468 -6.22 46.22 -4.53
N LEU A 469 -7.42 46.80 -4.56
CA LEU A 469 -8.64 46.11 -5.01
C LEU A 469 -8.51 45.62 -6.45
N GLY A 470 -7.98 46.47 -7.34
CA GLY A 470 -7.71 46.13 -8.73
C GLY A 470 -6.80 44.91 -8.89
N ILE A 471 -5.69 44.88 -8.15
CA ILE A 471 -4.77 43.74 -8.11
C ILE A 471 -5.46 42.49 -7.55
N ILE A 472 -6.26 42.63 -6.48
CA ILE A 472 -7.00 41.49 -5.90
C ILE A 472 -7.93 40.88 -6.95
N TYR A 473 -8.82 41.67 -7.56
CA TYR A 473 -9.72 41.18 -8.61
C TYR A 473 -8.95 40.53 -9.77
N ALA A 474 -7.89 41.16 -10.27
CA ALA A 474 -7.10 40.60 -11.37
C ALA A 474 -6.40 39.27 -11.01
N ARG A 475 -5.96 39.11 -9.76
CA ARG A 475 -5.33 37.88 -9.27
C ARG A 475 -6.29 36.69 -9.17
N TYR A 476 -7.61 36.95 -9.15
CA TYR A 476 -8.67 35.93 -9.15
C TYR A 476 -9.46 35.90 -10.47
N GLY A 477 -8.96 36.51 -11.54
CA GLY A 477 -9.56 36.45 -12.88
C GLY A 477 -10.73 37.43 -13.13
N GLU A 478 -11.10 38.24 -12.14
CA GLU A 478 -12.19 39.23 -12.20
C GLU A 478 -11.75 40.51 -12.95
N TYR A 479 -11.33 40.36 -14.20
CA TYR A 479 -10.63 41.41 -14.95
C TYR A 479 -11.45 42.68 -15.17
N ASP A 480 -12.78 42.60 -15.35
CA ASP A 480 -13.63 43.78 -15.49
C ASP A 480 -13.65 44.64 -14.22
N ARG A 481 -13.83 44.00 -13.05
CA ARG A 481 -13.77 44.67 -11.74
C ARG A 481 -12.37 45.17 -11.44
N ALA A 482 -11.34 44.47 -11.92
CA ALA A 482 -9.97 44.96 -11.85
C ALA A 482 -9.79 46.25 -12.65
N ILE A 483 -10.24 46.29 -13.92
CA ILE A 483 -10.18 47.48 -14.77
C ILE A 483 -10.95 48.64 -14.14
N GLU A 484 -12.14 48.42 -13.60
CA GLU A 484 -12.93 49.45 -12.90
C GLU A 484 -12.13 50.09 -11.75
N ASN A 485 -11.63 49.27 -10.83
CA ASN A 485 -10.93 49.74 -9.64
C ASN A 485 -9.58 50.39 -9.97
N LEU A 486 -8.80 49.82 -10.90
CA LEU A 486 -7.54 50.41 -11.34
C LEU A 486 -7.75 51.72 -12.13
N SER A 487 -8.82 51.81 -12.94
CA SER A 487 -9.16 53.05 -13.65
C SER A 487 -9.55 54.16 -12.67
N ARG A 488 -10.34 53.84 -11.63
CA ARG A 488 -10.65 54.76 -10.54
C ARG A 488 -9.41 55.24 -9.79
N ALA A 489 -8.43 54.37 -9.57
CA ALA A 489 -7.14 54.76 -8.98
C ALA A 489 -6.36 55.76 -9.86
N VAL A 490 -6.43 55.60 -11.19
CA VAL A 490 -5.84 56.53 -12.18
C VAL A 490 -6.63 57.85 -12.27
N GLU A 491 -7.96 57.83 -12.20
CA GLU A 491 -8.79 59.04 -12.18
C GLU A 491 -8.51 59.90 -10.94
N MET A 492 -8.35 59.26 -9.78
CA MET A 492 -7.98 59.91 -8.53
C MET A 492 -6.56 60.48 -8.53
N ASN A 493 -5.63 59.83 -9.24
CA ASN A 493 -4.26 60.31 -9.40
C ASN A 493 -3.73 59.95 -10.81
N ASN A 494 -3.84 60.91 -11.73
CA ASN A 494 -3.42 60.75 -13.13
C ASN A 494 -1.90 60.62 -13.36
N ARG A 495 -1.10 60.57 -12.28
CA ARG A 495 0.33 60.23 -12.29
C ARG A 495 0.64 58.94 -11.54
N TYR A 496 -0.38 58.15 -11.20
CA TYR A 496 -0.18 56.95 -10.39
C TYR A 496 0.38 55.79 -11.23
N VAL A 497 1.71 55.72 -11.24
CA VAL A 497 2.52 54.77 -12.04
C VAL A 497 2.08 53.32 -11.83
N ALA A 498 1.90 52.90 -10.57
CA ALA A 498 1.52 51.53 -10.23
C ALA A 498 0.18 51.12 -10.85
N ALA A 499 -0.85 51.98 -10.73
CA ALA A 499 -2.17 51.71 -11.30
C ALA A 499 -2.15 51.64 -12.84
N TYR A 500 -1.37 52.49 -13.53
CA TYR A 500 -1.18 52.37 -14.97
C TYR A 500 -0.42 51.09 -15.38
N ASN A 501 0.61 50.68 -14.60
CA ASN A 501 1.30 49.42 -14.83
C ASN A 501 0.37 48.23 -14.65
N ASN A 502 -0.44 48.23 -13.59
CA ASN A 502 -1.38 47.15 -13.31
C ASN A 502 -2.55 47.11 -14.31
N LEU A 503 -3.03 48.24 -14.83
CA LEU A 503 -3.95 48.24 -15.97
C LEU A 503 -3.31 47.59 -17.19
N GLY A 504 -2.03 47.91 -17.47
CA GLY A 504 -1.26 47.26 -18.53
C GLY A 504 -1.18 45.75 -18.32
N ASN A 505 -0.92 45.30 -17.09
CA ASN A 505 -0.91 43.88 -16.73
C ASN A 505 -2.26 43.20 -16.99
N VAL A 506 -3.39 43.83 -16.60
CA VAL A 506 -4.73 43.25 -16.84
C VAL A 506 -5.02 43.15 -18.34
N TYR A 507 -4.74 44.19 -19.13
CA TYR A 507 -4.91 44.12 -20.59
C TYR A 507 -3.97 43.09 -21.24
N TYR A 508 -2.77 42.90 -20.72
CA TYR A 508 -1.85 41.85 -21.18
C TYR A 508 -2.41 40.44 -20.89
N LEU A 509 -3.02 40.22 -19.71
CA LEU A 509 -3.68 38.95 -19.36
C LEU A 509 -4.93 38.69 -20.20
N LEU A 510 -5.69 39.74 -20.55
CA LEU A 510 -6.80 39.68 -21.51
C LEU A 510 -6.34 39.53 -22.98
N THR A 511 -5.03 39.44 -23.24
CA THR A 511 -4.40 39.42 -24.59
C THR A 511 -4.62 40.67 -25.45
N GLU A 512 -5.11 41.76 -24.86
CA GLU A 512 -5.30 43.07 -25.49
C GLU A 512 -3.99 43.88 -25.49
N TYR A 513 -2.98 43.37 -26.21
CA TYR A 513 -1.59 43.83 -26.13
C TYR A 513 -1.41 45.31 -26.52
N GLU A 514 -2.16 45.85 -27.46
CA GLU A 514 -2.13 47.27 -27.84
C GLU A 514 -2.60 48.17 -26.68
N ARG A 515 -3.68 47.78 -25.99
CA ARG A 515 -4.19 48.49 -24.81
C ARG A 515 -3.20 48.35 -23.65
N ALA A 516 -2.57 47.19 -23.48
CA ALA A 516 -1.51 46.99 -22.50
C ALA A 516 -0.33 47.96 -22.74
N LEU A 517 0.20 48.03 -23.97
CA LEU A 517 1.25 48.98 -24.36
C LEU A 517 0.86 50.43 -24.12
N GLU A 518 -0.39 50.82 -24.38
CA GLU A 518 -0.89 52.17 -24.14
C GLU A 518 -0.81 52.52 -22.63
N LYS A 519 -1.27 51.64 -21.75
CA LYS A 519 -1.23 51.89 -20.29
C LYS A 519 0.19 51.82 -19.71
N TYR A 520 1.02 50.88 -20.12
CA TYR A 520 2.44 50.87 -19.74
C TYR A 520 3.18 52.13 -20.22
N SER A 521 2.89 52.60 -21.45
CA SER A 521 3.46 53.85 -21.98
C SER A 521 3.02 55.07 -21.17
N ASN A 522 1.76 55.11 -20.71
CA ASN A 522 1.28 56.14 -19.79
C ASN A 522 2.03 56.10 -18.44
N ALA A 523 2.32 54.91 -17.90
CA ALA A 523 3.12 54.78 -16.68
C ALA A 523 4.57 55.28 -16.88
N LEU A 524 5.22 54.93 -18.01
CA LEU A 524 6.59 55.38 -18.33
C LEU A 524 6.75 56.89 -18.53
N LYS A 525 5.68 57.62 -18.89
CA LYS A 525 5.69 59.10 -18.96
C LYS A 525 6.04 59.73 -17.62
N TYR A 526 5.62 59.11 -16.51
CA TYR A 526 5.79 59.66 -15.16
C TYR A 526 6.97 59.05 -14.39
N ASN A 527 7.24 57.75 -14.56
CA ASN A 527 8.40 57.09 -13.97
C ASN A 527 8.99 56.05 -14.92
N LYS A 528 10.28 56.18 -15.21
CA LYS A 528 11.04 55.23 -16.03
C LYS A 528 11.45 53.99 -15.21
N ASN A 529 10.49 53.35 -14.55
CA ASN A 529 10.69 52.13 -13.75
C ASN A 529 11.06 50.97 -14.71
N PRO A 530 12.18 50.24 -14.46
CA PRO A 530 12.61 49.15 -15.33
C PRO A 530 11.65 47.95 -15.36
N LEU A 531 10.79 47.75 -14.35
CA LEU A 531 9.75 46.71 -14.41
C LEU A 531 8.77 46.95 -15.56
N ILE A 532 8.32 48.20 -15.71
CA ILE A 532 7.39 48.60 -16.78
C ILE A 532 8.04 48.42 -18.16
N MET A 533 9.35 48.63 -18.26
CA MET A 533 10.13 48.35 -19.47
C MET A 533 10.18 46.85 -19.78
N ILE A 534 10.30 45.96 -18.77
CA ILE A 534 10.15 44.51 -18.97
C ILE A 534 8.74 44.15 -19.43
N ASN A 535 7.70 44.73 -18.83
CA ASN A 535 6.31 44.44 -19.23
C ASN A 535 6.02 44.86 -20.67
N ILE A 536 6.53 46.02 -21.11
CA ILE A 536 6.50 46.44 -22.52
C ILE A 536 7.29 45.47 -23.41
N ALA A 537 8.48 45.04 -22.99
CA ALA A 537 9.29 44.08 -23.75
C ALA A 537 8.58 42.73 -23.92
N LYS A 538 7.95 42.19 -22.86
CA LYS A 538 7.08 40.99 -22.92
C LYS A 538 5.92 41.18 -23.90
N THR A 539 5.31 42.37 -23.91
CA THR A 539 4.16 42.67 -24.77
C THR A 539 4.57 42.77 -26.25
N TYR A 540 5.67 43.45 -26.57
CA TYR A 540 6.21 43.46 -27.94
C TYR A 540 6.67 42.07 -28.40
N TYR A 541 7.22 41.24 -27.51
CA TYR A 541 7.54 39.85 -27.82
C TYR A 541 6.29 39.05 -28.20
N LYS A 542 5.17 39.20 -27.47
CA LYS A 542 3.89 38.56 -27.80
C LYS A 542 3.30 39.05 -29.13
N LEU A 543 3.56 40.30 -29.51
CA LEU A 543 3.21 40.88 -30.81
C LEU A 543 4.20 40.53 -31.94
N GLY A 544 5.28 39.78 -31.67
CA GLY A 544 6.30 39.44 -32.65
C GLY A 544 7.29 40.56 -33.01
N ASP A 545 7.20 41.74 -32.37
CA ASP A 545 8.17 42.83 -32.54
C ASP A 545 9.39 42.59 -31.64
N PHE A 546 10.20 41.61 -32.04
CA PHE A 546 11.38 41.20 -31.27
C PHE A 546 12.44 42.31 -31.16
N ASN A 547 12.52 43.22 -32.13
CA ASN A 547 13.43 44.36 -32.10
C ASN A 547 13.09 45.30 -30.93
N LYS A 548 11.82 45.73 -30.82
CA LYS A 548 11.39 46.55 -29.67
C LYS A 548 11.45 45.76 -28.36
N ALA A 549 11.12 44.46 -28.37
CA ALA A 549 11.24 43.62 -27.18
C ALA A 549 12.67 43.64 -26.62
N THR A 550 13.67 43.41 -27.48
CA THR A 550 15.09 43.44 -27.10
C THR A 550 15.56 44.86 -26.72
N GLU A 551 15.07 45.92 -27.37
CA GLU A 551 15.39 47.32 -27.01
C GLU A 551 14.93 47.68 -25.58
N TYR A 552 13.67 47.42 -25.26
CA TYR A 552 13.09 47.69 -23.94
C TYR A 552 13.70 46.79 -22.86
N TYR A 553 13.95 45.51 -23.15
CA TYR A 553 14.65 44.59 -22.25
C TYR A 553 16.07 45.06 -21.91
N ASN A 554 16.86 45.45 -22.91
CA ASN A 554 18.21 45.97 -22.69
C ASN A 554 18.19 47.28 -21.88
N SER A 555 17.19 48.14 -22.12
CA SER A 555 16.98 49.37 -21.36
C SER A 555 16.61 49.10 -19.89
N ALA A 556 15.82 48.06 -19.63
CA ALA A 556 15.48 47.60 -18.29
C ALA A 556 16.70 47.02 -17.55
N CYS A 557 17.48 46.15 -18.21
CA CYS A 557 18.66 45.50 -17.61
C CYS A 557 19.76 46.50 -17.24
N ARG A 558 19.99 47.53 -18.07
CA ARG A 558 20.91 48.64 -17.76
C ARG A 558 20.56 49.37 -16.45
N LYS A 559 19.28 49.41 -16.08
CA LYS A 559 18.77 50.02 -14.83
C LYS A 559 18.73 49.02 -13.66
N ASN A 560 18.41 47.75 -13.93
CA ASN A 560 18.36 46.70 -12.92
C ASN A 560 18.88 45.38 -13.51
N LYS A 561 20.16 45.08 -13.25
CA LYS A 561 20.84 43.87 -13.76
C LYS A 561 20.21 42.55 -13.32
N ARG A 562 19.36 42.53 -12.27
CA ARG A 562 18.65 41.31 -11.83
C ARG A 562 17.75 40.74 -12.93
N TYR A 563 17.28 41.59 -13.86
CA TYR A 563 16.46 41.16 -14.98
C TYR A 563 17.21 40.40 -16.08
N GLU A 564 18.55 40.50 -16.14
CA GLU A 564 19.37 39.82 -17.15
C GLU A 564 19.19 38.29 -17.07
N LYS A 565 19.19 37.73 -15.86
CA LYS A 565 19.00 36.28 -15.65
C LYS A 565 17.54 35.84 -15.78
N LYS A 566 16.58 36.64 -15.29
CA LYS A 566 15.16 36.27 -15.25
C LYS A 566 14.49 36.34 -16.63
N TYR A 567 14.87 37.32 -17.46
CA TYR A 567 14.19 37.61 -18.72
C TYR A 567 15.09 37.46 -19.96
N ALA A 568 16.16 36.67 -19.87
CA ALA A 568 17.17 36.47 -20.91
C ALA A 568 16.61 36.21 -22.33
N TYR A 569 15.48 35.50 -22.43
CA TYR A 569 14.81 35.18 -23.70
C TYR A 569 14.39 36.44 -24.49
N LEU A 570 14.01 37.53 -23.82
CA LEU A 570 13.64 38.80 -24.47
C LEU A 570 14.83 39.48 -25.16
N GLY A 571 16.06 39.21 -24.70
CA GLY A 571 17.29 39.73 -25.32
C GLY A 571 17.81 38.91 -26.50
N GLN A 572 17.42 37.64 -26.59
CA GLN A 572 17.83 36.72 -27.67
C GLN A 572 16.84 36.72 -28.85
N ALA A 573 15.58 37.11 -28.60
CA ALA A 573 14.47 37.12 -29.54
C ALA A 573 14.80 37.74 -30.92
N ALA A 574 15.44 38.92 -30.94
CA ALA A 574 15.77 39.63 -32.18
C ALA A 574 16.84 38.92 -33.03
N ALA A 575 17.64 38.03 -32.44
CA ALA A 575 18.71 37.31 -33.14
C ALA A 575 18.26 35.96 -33.71
N THR A 576 17.22 35.34 -33.13
CA THR A 576 16.74 34.01 -33.57
C THR A 576 15.60 34.06 -34.58
N GLY A 577 14.77 35.10 -34.58
CA GLY A 577 13.68 35.31 -35.54
C GLY A 577 12.48 34.36 -35.39
N GLU A 578 12.71 33.15 -34.91
CA GLU A 578 11.71 32.14 -34.56
C GLU A 578 11.73 31.86 -33.06
N VAL A 579 10.55 31.63 -32.48
CA VAL A 579 10.40 31.08 -31.14
C VAL A 579 10.47 29.56 -31.25
N ARG A 580 11.51 28.92 -30.70
CA ARG A 580 11.55 27.45 -30.62
C ARG A 580 10.35 26.97 -29.81
N ALA A 581 9.63 25.95 -30.28
CA ALA A 581 8.43 25.45 -29.59
C ALA A 581 8.71 25.05 -28.12
N SER A 582 9.94 24.58 -27.83
CA SER A 582 10.43 24.25 -26.48
C SER A 582 10.74 25.45 -25.58
N GLU A 583 10.90 26.65 -26.15
CA GLU A 583 11.07 27.92 -25.45
C GLU A 583 9.71 28.64 -25.30
N ALA A 584 8.82 28.53 -26.30
CA ALA A 584 7.44 29.04 -26.23
C ALA A 584 6.70 28.52 -24.99
N ALA A 585 6.82 27.23 -24.72
CA ALA A 585 6.24 26.56 -23.54
C ALA A 585 6.87 26.98 -22.19
N LYS A 586 7.95 27.77 -22.20
CA LYS A 586 8.64 28.28 -21.00
C LYS A 586 8.51 29.80 -20.83
N ILE A 587 7.73 30.48 -21.68
CA ILE A 587 7.52 31.92 -21.56
C ILE A 587 6.68 32.20 -20.31
N ASP A 588 7.28 32.86 -19.34
CA ASP A 588 6.62 33.30 -18.10
C ASP A 588 5.44 34.23 -18.42
N VAL A 589 4.22 33.69 -18.32
CA VAL A 589 2.96 34.44 -18.50
C VAL A 589 2.68 35.33 -17.29
N ALA A 590 3.28 35.05 -16.12
CA ALA A 590 3.00 35.80 -14.90
C ALA A 590 3.38 37.28 -15.03
N VAL A 591 2.50 38.15 -14.53
CA VAL A 591 2.71 39.59 -14.43
C VAL A 591 3.17 39.94 -13.01
N GLU A 592 4.09 40.89 -12.88
CA GLU A 592 4.46 41.42 -11.56
C GLU A 592 3.54 42.60 -11.21
N TRP A 593 2.82 42.49 -10.10
CA TRP A 593 1.88 43.49 -9.60
C TRP A 593 2.61 44.57 -8.79
N ASP A 594 2.30 45.84 -9.08
CA ASP A 594 2.89 47.01 -8.40
C ASP A 594 1.95 47.51 -7.30
N TYR A 595 2.31 47.30 -6.03
CA TYR A 595 1.45 47.60 -4.88
C TYR A 595 1.67 49.00 -4.27
N GLU A 596 2.73 49.72 -4.67
CA GLU A 596 3.17 50.97 -4.01
C GLU A 596 2.35 52.21 -4.37
#